data_AF-A0A4R9H8B3-F1
#
_entry.id   AF-A0A4R9H8B3-F1
#
_cell.length_a   1.000
_cell.length_b   1.000
_cell.length_c   1.000
_cell.angle_alpha   90.00
_cell.angle_beta   90.00
_cell.angle_gamma   90.00
#
_symmetry.space_group_name_H-M   'P 1'
#
loop_
_entity.id
_entity.type
_entity.pdbx_description
1 polymer ?
#
loop_
_entity_poly.entity_id
_entity_poly.type
_entity_poly.pdbx_seq_one_letter_code
_entity_poly.pdbx_strand_id
1 'polypeptide(L)'
;MKRIYIIMLIILFIANCIAVDTLGLTDTYKGDVAKDKLLAAAKIGDYMTANSYFTKQGYTGSELDSYVIAQVILASFVDEAVFGLDESKYYKKKDVDHCAKAIQSFGVVLDQDSFSTFLSNRTCNLSPNDMFLDRNIGKSSNSGK
;
A
#
# COMPACT_ATOMS: atom_id res chain seq x y z
N MET A 1 27.97 7.17 -34.30
CA MET A 1 26.54 7.48 -34.55
C MET A 1 25.60 6.30 -34.27
N LYS A 2 25.76 5.11 -34.88
CA LYS A 2 24.88 3.94 -34.61
C LYS A 2 24.76 3.52 -33.13
N ARG A 3 25.87 3.53 -32.38
CA ARG A 3 25.87 3.22 -30.93
C ARG A 3 25.04 4.22 -30.10
N ILE A 4 25.08 5.50 -30.45
CA ILE A 4 24.32 6.55 -29.74
C ILE A 4 22.82 6.39 -29.99
N TYR A 5 22.43 6.06 -31.23
CA TYR A 5 21.03 5.78 -31.57
C TYR A 5 20.47 4.57 -30.82
N ILE A 6 21.26 3.50 -30.68
CA ILE A 6 20.84 2.31 -29.92
C ILE A 6 20.68 2.64 -28.44
N ILE A 7 21.61 3.40 -27.84
CA ILE A 7 21.51 3.81 -26.43
C ILE A 7 20.30 4.72 -26.20
N MET A 8 20.06 5.70 -27.07
CA MET A 8 18.86 6.56 -27.04
C MET A 8 17.56 5.74 -27.11
N LEU A 9 17.49 4.74 -28.00
CA LEU A 9 16.31 3.88 -28.15
C LEU A 9 16.04 3.05 -26.88
N ILE A 10 17.10 2.54 -26.24
CA ILE A 10 17.00 1.77 -24.99
C ILE A 10 16.51 2.67 -23.85
N ILE A 11 17.05 3.89 -23.73
CA ILE A 11 16.63 4.85 -22.70
C ILE A 11 15.15 5.23 -22.89
N LEU A 12 14.70 5.47 -24.12
CA LEU A 12 13.30 5.72 -24.44
C LEU A 12 12.39 4.54 -24.08
N PHE A 13 12.84 3.30 -24.32
CA PHE A 13 12.09 2.10 -23.93
C PHE A 13 11.95 2.00 -22.40
N ILE A 14 13.04 2.19 -21.66
CA ILE A 14 13.04 2.12 -20.19
C ILE A 14 12.16 3.23 -19.60
N ALA A 15 12.24 4.46 -20.12
CA ALA A 15 11.42 5.57 -19.66
C ALA A 15 9.92 5.31 -19.89
N ASN A 16 9.55 4.71 -21.01
CA ASN A 16 8.16 4.34 -21.29
C ASN A 16 7.67 3.21 -20.36
N CYS A 17 8.51 2.23 -20.02
CA CYS A 17 8.14 1.20 -19.05
C CYS A 17 7.88 1.78 -17.66
N ILE A 18 8.73 2.69 -17.20
CA ILE A 18 8.55 3.39 -15.92
C ILE A 18 7.27 4.25 -15.94
N ALA A 19 7.01 4.93 -17.06
CA ALA A 19 5.79 5.71 -17.22
C ALA A 19 4.52 4.83 -17.21
N VAL A 20 4.54 3.66 -17.85
CA VAL A 20 3.41 2.71 -17.87
C VAL A 20 3.13 2.14 -16.47
N ASP A 21 4.19 1.80 -15.71
CA ASP A 21 4.07 1.31 -14.33
C ASP A 21 3.51 2.38 -13.38
N THR A 22 3.96 3.63 -13.52
CA THR A 22 3.50 4.76 -12.70
C THR A 22 2.10 5.26 -13.07
N LEU A 23 1.75 5.28 -14.37
CA LEU A 23 0.41 5.63 -14.86
C LEU A 23 -0.63 4.52 -14.57
N GLY A 24 -0.17 3.35 -14.11
CA GLY A 24 -1.05 2.28 -13.71
C GLY A 24 -1.77 1.59 -14.86
N LEU A 25 -1.17 1.56 -16.04
CA LEU A 25 -1.69 0.81 -17.19
C LEU A 25 -1.59 -0.71 -17.00
N THR A 26 -0.85 -1.17 -15.99
CA THR A 26 -0.77 -2.57 -15.54
C THR A 26 -1.70 -2.82 -14.35
N ASP A 27 -2.19 -4.04 -14.17
CA ASP A 27 -3.02 -4.43 -13.01
C ASP A 27 -2.18 -4.80 -11.77
N THR A 28 -0.94 -4.33 -11.71
CA THR A 28 0.02 -4.59 -10.63
C THR A 28 0.66 -3.32 -10.08
N TYR A 29 1.03 -3.33 -8.80
CA TYR A 29 1.97 -2.40 -8.19
C TYR A 29 3.33 -3.07 -8.04
N LYS A 30 4.41 -2.33 -8.27
CA LYS A 30 5.73 -2.75 -7.81
C LYS A 30 5.75 -2.80 -6.27
N GLY A 31 6.56 -3.67 -5.69
CA GLY A 31 6.53 -4.01 -4.27
C GLY A 31 6.79 -2.82 -3.34
N ASP A 32 7.67 -1.90 -3.74
CA ASP A 32 7.89 -0.63 -3.05
C ASP A 32 6.60 0.22 -3.00
N VAL A 33 5.95 0.42 -4.14
CA VAL A 33 4.67 1.16 -4.25
C VAL A 33 3.55 0.45 -3.47
N ALA A 34 3.52 -0.88 -3.51
CA ALA A 34 2.56 -1.67 -2.75
C ALA A 34 2.78 -1.49 -1.25
N LYS A 35 4.03 -1.55 -0.78
CA LYS A 35 4.38 -1.36 0.63
C LYS A 35 3.98 0.04 1.10
N ASP A 36 4.31 1.09 0.34
CA ASP A 36 3.95 2.48 0.66
C ASP A 36 2.44 2.66 0.83
N LYS A 37 1.64 2.01 -0.03
CA LYS A 37 0.18 2.04 0.06
C LYS A 37 -0.34 1.40 1.34
N LEU A 38 0.21 0.25 1.72
CA LEU A 38 -0.18 -0.43 2.95
C LEU A 38 0.21 0.39 4.18
N LEU A 39 1.42 0.97 4.20
CA LEU A 39 1.88 1.84 5.29
C LEU A 39 1.03 3.11 5.42
N ALA A 40 0.62 3.71 4.30
CA ALA A 40 -0.30 4.84 4.31
C ALA A 40 -1.67 4.44 4.89
N ALA A 41 -2.19 3.28 4.52
CA ALA A 41 -3.45 2.77 5.05
C ALA A 41 -3.35 2.45 6.56
N ALA A 42 -2.23 1.88 7.00
CA ALA A 42 -1.93 1.59 8.39
C ALA A 42 -1.93 2.86 9.25
N LYS A 43 -1.19 3.90 8.84
CA LYS A 43 -1.18 5.21 9.53
C LYS A 43 -2.57 5.79 9.72
N ILE A 44 -3.43 5.67 8.71
CA ILE A 44 -4.82 6.14 8.80
C ILE A 44 -5.60 5.27 9.81
N GLY A 45 -5.49 3.94 9.72
CA GLY A 45 -6.15 3.01 10.64
C GLY A 45 -5.71 3.23 12.10
N ASP A 46 -4.41 3.34 12.34
CA ASP A 46 -3.83 3.57 13.67
C ASP A 46 -4.23 4.92 14.24
N TYR A 47 -4.23 5.96 13.41
CA TYR A 47 -4.71 7.27 13.83
C TYR A 47 -6.17 7.20 14.30
N MET A 48 -7.04 6.58 13.50
CA MET A 48 -8.46 6.48 13.86
C MET A 48 -8.67 5.64 15.11
N THR A 49 -7.90 4.55 15.27
CA THR A 49 -7.95 3.66 16.43
C THR A 49 -7.46 4.36 17.69
N ALA A 50 -6.29 4.97 17.65
CA ALA A 50 -5.72 5.73 18.76
C ALA A 50 -6.62 6.91 19.14
N ASN A 51 -7.13 7.66 18.17
CA ASN A 51 -8.03 8.77 18.42
C ASN A 51 -9.32 8.30 19.12
N SER A 52 -9.93 7.22 18.64
CA SER A 52 -11.10 6.59 19.28
C SER A 52 -10.79 6.14 20.71
N TYR A 53 -9.66 5.46 20.91
CA TYR A 53 -9.23 4.92 22.19
C TYR A 53 -8.98 6.01 23.25
N PHE A 54 -8.21 7.04 22.91
CA PHE A 54 -7.90 8.13 23.85
C PHE A 54 -9.09 9.07 24.08
N THR A 55 -9.93 9.31 23.07
CA THR A 55 -11.18 10.05 23.26
C THR A 55 -12.10 9.36 24.27
N LYS A 56 -12.22 8.03 24.21
CA LYS A 56 -13.00 7.24 25.20
C LYS A 56 -12.44 7.33 26.62
N GLN A 57 -11.16 7.64 26.78
CA GLN A 57 -10.53 7.89 28.09
C GLN A 57 -10.71 9.34 28.59
N GLY A 58 -11.36 10.20 27.81
CA GLY A 58 -11.64 11.59 28.18
C GLY A 58 -10.56 12.58 27.77
N TYR A 59 -9.53 12.16 27.03
CA TYR A 59 -8.54 13.09 26.48
C TYR A 59 -9.16 13.95 25.38
N THR A 60 -8.80 15.23 25.35
CA THR A 60 -9.28 16.20 24.35
C THR A 60 -8.19 17.22 24.01
N GLY A 61 -8.38 17.96 22.91
CA GLY A 61 -7.48 19.03 22.48
C GLY A 61 -6.04 18.56 22.26
N SER A 62 -5.07 19.40 22.63
CA SER A 62 -3.65 19.16 22.39
C SER A 62 -3.08 17.91 23.08
N GLU A 63 -3.67 17.50 24.21
CA GLU A 63 -3.27 16.30 24.91
C GLU A 63 -3.65 15.05 24.11
N LEU A 64 -4.89 15.00 23.61
CA LEU A 64 -5.34 13.95 22.70
C LEU A 64 -4.43 13.85 21.46
N ASP A 65 -4.16 15.00 20.82
CA ASP A 65 -3.31 15.03 19.62
C ASP A 65 -1.91 14.46 19.89
N SER A 66 -1.32 14.80 21.04
CA SER A 66 0.01 14.34 21.44
C SER A 66 0.06 12.83 21.64
N TYR A 67 -0.93 12.25 22.34
CA TYR A 67 -1.01 10.81 22.56
C TYR A 67 -1.25 10.04 21.26
N VAL A 68 -2.17 10.52 20.42
CA VAL A 68 -2.47 9.91 19.12
C VAL A 68 -1.23 9.89 18.24
N ILE A 69 -0.52 11.02 18.10
CA ILE A 69 0.69 11.10 17.30
C ILE A 69 1.78 10.16 17.83
N ALA A 70 2.01 10.13 19.14
CA ALA A 70 3.00 9.25 19.74
C ALA A 70 2.71 7.77 19.44
N GLN A 71 1.44 7.36 19.52
CA GLN A 71 1.03 5.99 19.23
C GLN A 71 1.14 5.65 17.73
N VAL A 72 0.73 6.55 16.83
CA VAL A 72 0.85 6.35 15.38
C VAL A 72 2.31 6.24 14.94
N ILE A 73 3.22 7.02 15.53
CA ILE A 73 4.66 6.93 15.26
C ILE A 73 5.17 5.54 15.66
N LEU A 74 4.82 5.07 16.86
CA LEU A 74 5.24 3.75 17.33
C LEU A 74 4.70 2.63 16.43
N ALA A 75 3.41 2.67 16.10
CA ALA A 75 2.77 1.69 15.21
C ALA A 75 3.41 1.70 13.82
N SER A 76 3.69 2.88 13.25
CA SER A 76 4.35 3.01 11.95
C SER A 76 5.71 2.30 11.89
N PHE A 77 6.49 2.34 12.98
CA PHE A 77 7.76 1.62 13.04
C PHE A 77 7.58 0.10 13.04
N VAL A 78 6.54 -0.40 13.71
CA VAL A 78 6.20 -1.83 13.72
C VAL A 78 5.72 -2.27 12.34
N ASP A 79 4.83 -1.49 11.70
CA ASP A 79 4.31 -1.80 10.38
C ASP A 79 5.41 -1.81 9.32
N GLU A 80 6.32 -0.84 9.35
CA GLU A 80 7.50 -0.79 8.45
C GLU A 80 8.35 -2.07 8.54
N ALA A 81 8.51 -2.60 9.76
CA ALA A 81 9.29 -3.80 10.04
C ALA A 81 8.54 -5.09 9.67
N VAL A 82 7.21 -5.10 9.75
CA VAL A 82 6.39 -6.31 9.60
C VAL A 82 5.82 -6.47 8.20
N PHE A 83 5.57 -5.38 7.46
CA PHE A 83 5.00 -5.42 6.12
C PHE A 83 6.05 -5.91 5.11
N GLY A 84 6.31 -7.23 5.16
CA GLY A 84 7.36 -7.94 4.44
C GLY A 84 7.01 -8.18 2.97
N LEU A 85 6.91 -7.10 2.20
CA LEU A 85 6.82 -7.17 0.75
C LEU A 85 8.22 -7.17 0.14
N ASP A 86 8.39 -7.98 -0.90
CA ASP A 86 9.59 -7.97 -1.72
C ASP A 86 9.49 -6.80 -2.71
N GLU A 87 10.25 -5.73 -2.43
CA GLU A 87 10.23 -4.49 -3.21
C GLU A 87 10.61 -4.68 -4.69
N SER A 88 11.29 -5.79 -5.02
CA SER A 88 11.69 -6.11 -6.39
C SER A 88 10.58 -6.80 -7.20
N LYS A 89 9.50 -7.24 -6.55
CA LYS A 89 8.41 -7.99 -7.18
C LYS A 89 7.18 -7.13 -7.43
N TYR A 90 6.20 -7.72 -8.11
CA TYR A 90 4.95 -7.06 -8.48
C TYR A 90 3.78 -7.74 -7.80
N TYR A 91 2.81 -6.95 -7.34
CA TYR A 91 1.64 -7.41 -6.58
C TYR A 91 0.37 -6.91 -7.27
N LYS A 92 -0.67 -7.73 -7.35
CA LYS A 92 -1.93 -7.32 -7.99
C LYS A 92 -2.52 -6.12 -7.26
N LYS A 93 -2.89 -5.08 -8.00
CA LYS A 93 -3.48 -3.85 -7.42
C LYS A 93 -4.70 -4.16 -6.56
N LYS A 94 -5.61 -4.99 -7.09
CA LYS A 94 -6.81 -5.43 -6.38
C LYS A 94 -6.51 -6.03 -5.01
N ASP A 95 -5.47 -6.87 -4.92
CA ASP A 95 -5.12 -7.54 -3.67
C ASP A 95 -4.50 -6.56 -2.68
N VAL A 96 -3.59 -5.69 -3.16
CA VAL A 96 -3.01 -4.60 -2.36
C VAL A 96 -4.09 -3.65 -1.84
N ASP A 97 -4.99 -3.20 -2.72
CA ASP A 97 -6.07 -2.27 -2.38
C ASP A 97 -7.08 -2.89 -1.41
N HIS A 98 -7.38 -4.18 -1.55
CA HIS A 98 -8.22 -4.91 -0.59
C HIS A 98 -7.55 -5.07 0.77
N CYS A 99 -6.25 -5.36 0.81
CA CYS A 99 -5.49 -5.39 2.06
C CYS A 99 -5.43 -4.01 2.71
N ALA A 100 -5.09 -2.96 1.96
CA ALA A 100 -5.07 -1.57 2.43
C ALA A 100 -6.41 -1.16 3.05
N LYS A 101 -7.52 -1.48 2.36
CA LYS A 101 -8.86 -1.20 2.87
C LYS A 101 -9.15 -1.96 4.17
N ALA A 102 -8.71 -3.21 4.28
CA ALA A 102 -8.86 -3.98 5.51
C ALA A 102 -8.08 -3.36 6.67
N ILE A 103 -6.79 -3.09 6.49
CA ILE A 103 -5.92 -2.42 7.48
C ILE A 103 -6.56 -1.11 7.97
N GLN A 104 -7.00 -0.27 7.03
CA GLN A 104 -7.58 1.03 7.36
C GLN A 104 -8.89 0.92 8.18
N SER A 105 -9.73 -0.08 7.91
CA SER A 105 -11.07 -0.16 8.49
C SER A 105 -11.17 -1.03 9.75
N PHE A 106 -10.31 -2.03 9.90
CA PHE A 106 -10.41 -3.00 10.98
C PHE A 106 -10.05 -2.42 12.35
N GLY A 107 -9.11 -1.47 12.42
CA GLY A 107 -8.75 -0.82 13.69
C GLY A 107 -9.90 -0.08 14.37
N VAL A 108 -10.78 0.54 13.59
CA VAL A 108 -11.93 1.27 14.15
C VAL A 108 -13.10 0.34 14.44
N VAL A 109 -13.34 -0.63 13.57
CA VAL A 109 -14.55 -1.47 13.64
C VAL A 109 -14.37 -2.63 14.61
N LEU A 110 -13.18 -3.22 14.66
CA LEU A 110 -12.89 -4.45 15.42
C LEU A 110 -11.84 -4.24 16.51
N ASP A 111 -11.35 -3.01 16.72
CA ASP A 111 -10.31 -2.69 17.70
C ASP A 111 -9.02 -3.52 17.48
N GLN A 112 -8.68 -3.75 16.19
CA GLN A 112 -7.49 -4.49 15.78
C GLN A 112 -6.44 -3.55 15.18
N ASP A 113 -5.24 -3.52 15.75
CA ASP A 113 -4.14 -2.73 15.18
C ASP A 113 -3.79 -3.13 13.73
N SER A 114 -3.15 -2.20 13.02
CA SER A 114 -2.73 -2.34 11.62
C SER A 114 -1.87 -3.60 11.40
N PHE A 115 -0.90 -3.81 12.28
CA PHE A 115 0.00 -4.96 12.32
C PHE A 115 -0.76 -6.30 12.39
N SER A 116 -1.64 -6.44 13.38
CA SER A 116 -2.43 -7.64 13.62
C SER A 116 -3.38 -7.89 12.47
N THR A 117 -3.97 -6.82 11.92
CA THR A 117 -4.83 -6.90 10.74
C THR A 117 -4.03 -7.41 9.53
N PHE A 118 -2.85 -6.87 9.28
CA PHE A 118 -1.99 -7.29 8.16
C PHE A 118 -1.62 -8.77 8.25
N LEU A 119 -1.26 -9.26 9.45
CA LEU A 119 -0.86 -10.66 9.62
C LEU A 119 -2.01 -11.66 9.63
N SER A 120 -3.19 -11.27 10.11
CA SER A 120 -4.31 -12.20 10.31
C SER A 120 -5.36 -12.15 9.20
N ASN A 121 -5.45 -11.04 8.45
CA ASN A 121 -6.47 -10.88 7.43
C ASN A 121 -6.10 -11.58 6.13
N ARG A 122 -7.00 -12.43 5.63
CA ARG A 122 -6.80 -13.16 4.37
C ARG A 122 -6.66 -12.24 3.15
N THR A 123 -7.21 -11.03 3.19
CA THR A 123 -7.01 -10.06 2.10
C THR A 123 -5.58 -9.56 2.01
N CYS A 124 -4.80 -9.70 3.08
CA CYS A 124 -3.38 -9.34 3.17
C CYS A 124 -2.43 -10.50 2.88
N ASN A 125 -2.93 -11.65 2.41
CA ASN A 125 -2.09 -12.73 1.90
C ASN A 125 -1.56 -12.40 0.49
N LEU A 126 -0.68 -11.40 0.43
CA LEU A 126 -0.14 -10.85 -0.80
C LEU A 126 0.91 -11.80 -1.39
N SER A 127 0.56 -12.40 -2.52
CA SER A 127 1.49 -13.24 -3.29
C SER A 127 2.09 -12.42 -4.44
N PRO A 128 3.42 -12.46 -4.63
CA PRO A 128 4.02 -11.82 -5.78
C PRO A 128 3.56 -12.49 -7.07
N ASN A 129 3.40 -11.68 -8.10
CA ASN A 129 3.02 -12.06 -9.43
C ASN A 129 4.25 -11.87 -10.33
N ASP A 130 4.73 -12.94 -10.96
CA ASP A 130 5.95 -12.90 -11.80
C ASP A 130 5.74 -12.15 -13.15
N MET A 131 4.56 -11.59 -13.39
CA MET A 131 4.21 -10.93 -14.65
C MET A 131 4.30 -9.40 -14.54
N PHE A 132 5.35 -8.85 -15.14
CA PHE A 132 5.45 -7.44 -15.55
C PHE A 132 4.45 -7.06 -16.66
N LEU A 133 3.98 -8.04 -17.44
CA LEU A 133 3.05 -7.85 -18.55
C LEU A 133 1.82 -8.71 -18.31
N ASP A 134 0.75 -8.09 -17.81
CA ASP A 134 -0.56 -8.73 -17.79
C ASP A 134 -1.03 -8.95 -19.23
N ARG A 135 -1.50 -10.18 -19.53
CA ARG A 135 -2.18 -10.52 -20.79
C ARG A 135 -3.47 -9.71 -21.02
N ASN A 136 -3.94 -8.97 -20.02
CA ASN A 136 -5.12 -8.12 -20.08
C ASN A 136 -4.82 -6.62 -20.24
N ILE A 137 -3.58 -6.21 -20.56
CA ILE A 137 -3.30 -4.82 -20.98
C ILE A 137 -4.31 -4.41 -22.08
N GLY A 138 -5.22 -3.50 -21.74
CA GLY A 138 -6.29 -3.02 -22.63
C GLY A 138 -7.70 -3.56 -22.33
N LYS A 139 -7.89 -4.49 -21.39
CA LYS A 139 -9.23 -4.87 -20.90
C LYS A 139 -9.59 -4.03 -19.68
N SER A 140 -9.95 -2.78 -19.94
CA SER A 140 -10.71 -1.97 -18.99
C SER A 140 -11.99 -2.75 -18.62
N SER A 141 -12.04 -3.33 -17.41
CA SER A 141 -13.26 -3.93 -16.87
C SER A 141 -14.17 -2.81 -16.38
N ASN A 142 -14.77 -2.10 -17.33
CA ASN A 142 -15.92 -1.26 -17.07
C ASN A 142 -17.13 -2.19 -16.88
N SER A 143 -17.27 -2.73 -15.66
CA SER A 143 -18.47 -3.44 -15.23
C SER A 143 -18.98 -2.82 -13.95
N GLY A 144 -19.43 -1.58 -14.07
CA GLY A 144 -20.42 -1.01 -13.16
C GLY A 144 -21.77 -1.68 -13.44
N LYS A 145 -22.34 -2.29 -12.41
CA LYS A 145 -23.78 -2.41 -12.23
C LYS A 145 -24.12 -1.70 -10.94
#